data_AF-A0A5Y2FIC1-F1
#
_entry.id   AF-A0A5Y2FIC1-F1
#
_cell.length_a   1.000
_cell.length_b   1.000
_cell.length_c   1.000
_cell.angle_alpha   90.00
_cell.angle_beta   90.00
_cell.angle_gamma   90.00
#
_symmetry.space_group_name_H-M   'P 1'
#
loop_
_entity.id
_entity.type
_entity.pdbx_description
1 polymer ?
#
loop_
_entity_poly.entity_id
_entity_poly.type
_entity_poly.pdbx_seq_one_letter_code
_entity_poly.pdbx_strand_id
1 'polypeptide(L)'
;MRTFKTRWFNREAKPHTIKDDELSEAINAVLQGKADNLGGGVYKKRLNQNRDRAIVLAKGGEHWFYTFLYAKQDMANIRYRELAGFRELAKHYACLTEDQITALINNKELVEVRHVSKN
;
A
#
# COMPACT_ATOMS: atom_id res chain seq x y z
N MET A 1 -0.55 8.76 -11.40
CA MET A 1 -0.26 8.41 -9.99
C MET A 1 0.46 7.09 -9.99
N ARG A 2 1.66 7.02 -9.40
CA ARG A 2 2.45 5.78 -9.39
C ARG A 2 2.21 5.04 -8.09
N THR A 3 2.05 3.72 -8.20
CA THR A 3 1.78 2.85 -7.07
C THR A 3 2.94 1.89 -6.90
N PHE A 4 3.42 1.76 -5.67
CA PHE A 4 4.52 0.89 -5.32
C PHE A 4 4.11 -0.07 -4.21
N LYS A 5 4.81 -1.19 -4.15
CA LYS A 5 4.80 -2.11 -3.01
C LYS A 5 6.22 -2.21 -2.46
N THR A 6 6.34 -2.19 -1.14
CA THR A 6 7.62 -2.45 -0.49
C THR A 6 8.08 -3.88 -0.76
N ARG A 7 9.39 -4.12 -0.64
CA ARG A 7 9.97 -5.46 -0.73
C ARG A 7 9.30 -6.46 0.20
N TRP A 8 9.04 -6.04 1.44
CA TRP A 8 8.33 -6.85 2.44
C TRP A 8 6.92 -7.18 1.94
N PHE A 9 6.12 -6.17 1.56
CA PHE A 9 4.76 -6.39 1.09
C PHE A 9 4.72 -7.31 -0.13
N ASN A 10 5.63 -7.11 -1.09
CA ASN A 10 5.74 -7.95 -2.27
C ASN A 10 6.05 -9.42 -1.95
N ARG A 11 6.79 -9.68 -0.87
CA ARG A 11 7.06 -11.05 -0.41
C ARG A 11 5.81 -11.64 0.25
N GLU A 12 5.19 -10.91 1.16
CA GLU A 12 4.01 -11.40 1.90
C GLU A 12 2.77 -11.55 1.00
N ALA A 13 2.63 -10.74 -0.06
CA ALA A 13 1.51 -10.85 -0.99
C ALA A 13 1.51 -12.16 -1.81
N LYS A 14 2.68 -12.79 -2.02
CA LYS A 14 2.83 -13.98 -2.86
C LYS A 14 2.02 -15.19 -2.35
N PRO A 15 2.16 -15.65 -1.09
CA PRO A 15 1.37 -16.78 -0.59
C PRO A 15 -0.13 -16.49 -0.56
N HIS A 16 -0.53 -15.22 -0.48
CA HIS A 16 -1.94 -14.80 -0.55
C HIS A 16 -2.48 -14.73 -1.98
N THR A 17 -1.65 -14.99 -3.00
CA THR A 17 -1.99 -14.89 -4.43
C THR A 17 -2.50 -13.50 -4.84
N ILE A 18 -2.09 -12.46 -4.12
CA ILE A 18 -2.44 -11.07 -4.43
C ILE A 18 -1.55 -10.60 -5.58
N LYS A 19 -2.17 -10.30 -6.72
CA LYS A 19 -1.50 -9.92 -7.97
C LYS A 19 -1.62 -8.41 -8.24
N ASP A 20 -0.80 -7.92 -9.16
CA ASP A 20 -0.71 -6.48 -9.48
C ASP A 20 -2.01 -5.91 -10.06
N ASP A 21 -2.77 -6.70 -10.81
CA ASP A 21 -4.11 -6.35 -11.30
C ASP A 21 -5.07 -6.06 -10.15
N GLU A 22 -5.12 -6.93 -9.13
CA GLU A 22 -5.91 -6.70 -7.92
C GLU A 22 -5.42 -5.46 -7.16
N LEU A 23 -4.11 -5.27 -7.00
CA LEU A 23 -3.54 -4.10 -6.33
C LEU A 23 -3.87 -2.80 -7.08
N SER A 24 -3.85 -2.81 -8.41
CA SER A 24 -4.24 -1.68 -9.24
C SER A 24 -5.73 -1.35 -9.08
N GLU A 25 -6.61 -2.35 -9.14
CA GLU A 25 -8.05 -2.17 -8.89
C GLU A 25 -8.33 -1.66 -7.48
N ALA A 26 -7.57 -2.16 -6.50
CA ALA A 26 -7.70 -1.76 -5.11
C ALA A 26 -7.37 -0.27 -4.92
N ILE A 27 -6.33 0.25 -5.59
CA ILE A 27 -6.00 1.68 -5.58
C ILE A 27 -7.11 2.51 -6.23
N ASN A 28 -7.62 2.10 -7.40
CA ASN A 28 -8.74 2.79 -8.04
C ASN A 28 -9.95 2.89 -7.11
N ALA A 29 -10.23 1.82 -6.35
CA ALA A 29 -11.27 1.84 -5.36
C ALA A 29 -10.96 2.77 -4.17
N VAL A 30 -9.70 2.91 -3.73
CA VAL A 30 -9.34 3.91 -2.71
C VAL A 30 -9.60 5.33 -3.22
N LEU A 31 -9.24 5.63 -4.47
CA LEU A 31 -9.50 6.93 -5.11
C LEU A 31 -11.00 7.27 -5.19
N GLN A 32 -11.85 6.25 -5.34
CA GLN A 32 -13.31 6.38 -5.29
C GLN A 32 -13.88 6.47 -3.85
N GLY A 33 -13.04 6.59 -2.82
CA GLY A 33 -13.46 6.63 -1.42
C GLY A 33 -13.88 5.26 -0.86
N LYS A 34 -13.64 4.16 -1.58
CA LYS A 34 -14.00 2.79 -1.16
C LYS A 34 -12.86 2.12 -0.38
N ALA A 35 -12.39 2.81 0.66
CA ALA A 35 -11.39 2.32 1.61
C ALA A 35 -11.57 2.94 2.99
N ASP A 36 -11.08 2.26 4.02
CA ASP A 36 -11.14 2.77 5.39
C ASP A 36 -9.99 3.79 5.56
N ASN A 37 -10.30 5.09 5.60
CA ASN A 37 -9.31 6.14 5.85
C ASN A 37 -8.96 6.17 7.35
N LEU A 38 -7.72 5.83 7.69
CA LEU A 38 -7.24 5.81 9.07
C LEU A 38 -6.58 7.14 9.48
N GLY A 39 -6.63 8.17 8.64
CA GLY A 39 -6.09 9.51 8.89
C GLY A 39 -4.57 9.61 8.71
N GLY A 40 -4.09 10.83 8.48
CA GLY A 40 -2.66 11.12 8.31
C GLY A 40 -2.07 10.62 6.97
N GLY A 41 -2.91 10.29 5.99
CA GLY A 41 -2.50 9.70 4.72
C GLY A 41 -2.33 8.18 4.75
N VAL A 42 -2.91 7.52 5.76
CA VAL A 42 -2.91 6.06 5.92
C VAL A 42 -4.30 5.52 5.60
N TYR A 43 -4.36 4.53 4.70
CA TYR A 43 -5.59 3.85 4.31
C TYR A 43 -5.48 2.36 4.58
N LYS A 44 -6.59 1.76 5.01
CA LYS A 44 -6.74 0.32 5.12
C LYS A 44 -7.64 -0.18 3.98
N LYS A 45 -7.09 -1.07 3.15
CA LYS A 45 -7.76 -1.65 1.99
C LYS A 45 -7.98 -3.15 2.18
N ARG A 46 -9.13 -3.62 1.72
CA ARG A 46 -9.53 -5.03 1.76
C ARG A 46 -9.10 -5.68 0.45
N LEU A 47 -8.41 -6.81 0.55
CA LEU A 47 -7.87 -7.58 -0.58
C LEU A 47 -8.29 -9.06 -0.46
N ASN A 48 -8.00 -9.83 -1.49
CA ASN A 48 -8.15 -11.27 -1.61
C ASN A 48 -9.54 -11.76 -1.20
N GLN A 49 -10.58 -11.21 -1.84
CA GLN A 49 -11.99 -11.50 -1.51
C GLN A 49 -12.30 -11.24 -0.02
N ASN A 50 -11.79 -10.11 0.51
CA ASN A 50 -11.99 -9.69 1.91
C ASN A 50 -11.30 -10.59 2.96
N ARG A 51 -10.39 -11.49 2.54
CA ARG A 51 -9.57 -12.30 3.45
C ARG A 51 -8.39 -11.52 4.01
N ASP A 52 -7.88 -10.56 3.25
CA ASP A 52 -6.66 -9.82 3.60
C ASP A 52 -6.90 -8.32 3.77
N ARG A 53 -5.98 -7.68 4.49
CA ARG A 53 -5.96 -6.25 4.78
C ARG A 53 -4.59 -5.68 4.46
N ALA A 54 -4.57 -4.68 3.60
CA ALA A 54 -3.36 -3.94 3.24
C ALA A 54 -3.38 -2.53 3.82
N ILE A 55 -2.20 -2.05 4.22
CA ILE A 55 -1.95 -0.67 4.60
C ILE A 55 -1.28 0.06 3.44
N VAL A 56 -1.95 1.14 3.03
CA VAL A 56 -1.55 1.99 1.93
C VAL A 56 -1.22 3.37 2.47
N LEU A 57 0.00 3.83 2.19
CA LEU A 57 0.43 5.20 2.49
C LEU A 57 0.26 6.03 1.22
N ALA A 58 -0.47 7.14 1.31
CA ALA A 58 -0.83 7.98 0.19
C ALA A 58 -0.81 9.47 0.56
N LYS A 59 0.07 9.82 1.50
CA LYS A 59 0.27 11.22 1.89
C LYS A 59 1.01 11.95 0.76
N GLY A 60 0.49 13.11 0.35
CA GLY A 60 1.02 13.89 -0.77
C GLY A 60 0.32 13.64 -2.11
N GLY A 61 -0.42 12.53 -2.26
CA GLY A 61 -1.29 12.26 -3.41
C GLY A 61 -0.59 11.79 -4.70
N GLU A 62 0.70 12.06 -4.87
CA GLU A 62 1.47 11.70 -6.07
C GLU A 62 1.88 10.22 -6.10
N HIS A 63 2.33 9.72 -4.95
CA HIS A 63 2.89 8.38 -4.77
C HIS A 63 2.16 7.59 -3.70
N TRP A 64 1.92 6.32 -4.00
CA TRP A 64 1.14 5.42 -3.17
C TRP A 64 1.92 4.16 -2.87
N PHE A 65 1.92 3.73 -1.61
CA PHE A 65 2.81 2.67 -1.14
C PHE A 65 2.06 1.62 -0.33
N TYR A 66 2.01 0.40 -0.86
CA TYR A 66 1.64 -0.79 -0.10
C TYR A 66 2.79 -1.19 0.84
N THR A 67 2.57 -1.05 2.14
CA THR A 67 3.62 -1.20 3.16
C THR A 67 3.42 -2.38 4.10
N PHE A 68 2.17 -2.76 4.36
CA PHE A 68 1.86 -3.84 5.30
C PHE A 68 0.66 -4.66 4.84
N LEU A 69 0.63 -5.94 5.17
CA LEU A 69 -0.36 -6.93 4.78
C LEU A 69 -0.60 -7.87 5.97
N TYR A 70 -1.86 -8.16 6.27
CA TYR A 70 -2.23 -9.14 7.29
C TYR A 70 -3.54 -9.82 6.95
N ALA A 71 -3.69 -11.09 7.35
CA ALA A 71 -4.95 -11.80 7.19
C ALA A 71 -5.98 -11.30 8.20
N LYS A 72 -7.25 -11.26 7.80
CA LYS A 72 -8.37 -10.88 8.67
C LYS A 72 -8.43 -11.72 9.95
N GLN A 73 -8.04 -12.99 9.88
CA GLN A 73 -8.07 -13.91 11.01
C GLN A 73 -6.94 -13.65 12.02
N ASP A 74 -5.82 -13.08 11.57
CA ASP A 74 -4.65 -12.87 12.43
C ASP A 74 -4.77 -11.57 13.24
N MET A 75 -5.48 -10.57 12.71
CA MET A 75 -5.61 -9.26 13.34
C MET A 75 -6.96 -8.63 13.05
N ALA A 76 -7.76 -8.43 14.10
CA ALA A 76 -9.08 -7.79 13.98
C ALA A 76 -8.98 -6.28 13.68
N ASN A 77 -8.06 -5.58 14.34
CA ASN A 77 -7.88 -4.12 14.24
C ASN A 77 -6.41 -3.72 14.45
N ILE A 78 -6.00 -2.62 13.80
CA ILE A 78 -4.70 -1.99 14.00
C ILE A 78 -4.74 -1.20 15.31
N ARG A 79 -3.77 -1.43 16.20
CA ARG A 79 -3.69 -0.73 17.48
C ARG A 79 -3.28 0.72 17.26
N TYR A 80 -3.65 1.59 18.19
CA TYR A 80 -3.34 3.02 18.10
C TYR A 80 -1.84 3.32 17.92
N ARG A 81 -0.97 2.57 18.63
CA ARG A 81 0.49 2.72 18.52
C ARG A 81 1.02 2.32 17.14
N GLU A 82 0.49 1.26 16.55
CA GLU A 82 0.86 0.81 15.20
C GLU A 82 0.41 1.84 14.16
N LEU A 83 -0.80 2.37 14.32
CA LEU A 83 -1.31 3.44 13.45
C LEU A 83 -0.46 4.72 13.54
N ALA A 84 0.01 5.09 14.73
CA ALA A 84 0.93 6.22 14.88
C ALA A 84 2.22 6.00 14.09
N GLY A 85 2.80 4.79 14.14
CA GLY A 85 3.96 4.40 13.33
C GLY A 85 3.69 4.51 11.83
N PHE A 86 2.54 4.02 11.34
CA PHE A 86 2.19 4.15 9.93
C PHE A 86 2.00 5.59 9.48
N ARG A 87 1.45 6.45 10.34
CA ARG A 87 1.29 7.89 10.03
C ARG A 87 2.64 8.60 9.93
N GLU A 88 3.59 8.24 10.80
CA GLU A 88 4.95 8.76 10.70
C GLU A 88 5.64 8.26 9.43
N LEU A 89 5.51 6.97 9.13
CA LEU A 89 6.00 6.40 7.88
C LEU A 89 5.40 7.10 6.66
N ALA A 90 4.10 7.44 6.68
CA ALA A 90 3.45 8.18 5.61
C ALA A 90 4.06 9.57 5.41
N LYS A 91 4.51 10.25 6.48
CA LYS A 91 5.24 11.53 6.35
C LYS A 91 6.58 11.33 5.64
N HIS A 92 7.36 10.34 6.05
CA HIS A 92 8.65 10.05 5.41
C HIS A 92 8.48 9.73 3.92
N TYR A 93 7.52 8.87 3.58
CA TYR A 93 7.26 8.48 2.19
C TYR A 93 6.75 9.64 1.33
N ALA A 94 6.00 10.59 1.91
CA ALA A 94 5.55 11.79 1.20
C ALA A 94 6.69 12.75 0.85
N CYS A 95 7.83 12.67 1.55
CA CYS A 95 9.00 13.51 1.30
C CYS A 95 10.02 12.84 0.37
N LEU A 96 9.75 11.64 -0.15
CA LEU A 96 10.64 10.97 -1.09
C LEU A 96 10.63 11.70 -2.44
N THR A 97 11.82 12.05 -2.90
CA THR A 97 12.05 12.58 -4.25
C THR A 97 12.05 11.46 -5.29
N GLU A 98 11.88 11.81 -6.57
CA GLU A 98 11.96 10.84 -7.68
C GLU A 98 13.29 10.09 -7.73
N ASP A 99 14.40 10.77 -7.43
CA ASP A 99 15.73 10.14 -7.38
C ASP A 99 15.81 9.11 -6.25
N GLN A 100 15.24 9.40 -5.09
CA GLN A 100 15.16 8.46 -3.97
C GLN A 100 14.24 7.28 -4.29
N ILE A 101 13.08 7.52 -4.93
CA ILE A 101 12.18 6.46 -5.38
C ILE A 101 12.90 5.55 -6.39
N THR A 102 13.61 6.14 -7.36
CA THR A 102 14.39 5.41 -8.35
C THR A 102 15.50 4.58 -7.70
N ALA A 103 16.21 5.14 -6.72
CA ALA A 103 17.21 4.40 -5.95
C ALA A 103 16.59 3.22 -5.19
N LEU A 104 15.42 3.40 -4.57
CA LEU A 104 14.70 2.33 -3.87
C LEU A 104 14.23 1.22 -4.82
N ILE A 105 13.81 1.56 -6.05
CA ILE A 105 13.46 0.59 -7.09
C ILE A 105 14.70 -0.20 -7.53
N ASN A 106 15.80 0.49 -7.82
CA ASN A 106 17.07 -0.13 -8.22
C ASN A 106 17.61 -1.09 -7.15
N ASN A 107 17.44 -0.72 -5.88
CA ASN A 107 17.80 -1.54 -4.73
C ASN A 107 16.78 -2.66 -4.42
N LYS A 108 15.69 -2.77 -5.19
CA LYS A 108 14.60 -3.74 -5.01
C LYS A 108 13.87 -3.59 -3.66
N GLU A 109 13.96 -2.42 -3.04
CA GLU A 109 13.24 -2.05 -1.82
C GLU A 109 11.82 -1.58 -2.13
N LEU A 110 11.61 -1.02 -3.32
CA LEU A 110 10.30 -0.78 -3.91
C LEU A 110 10.14 -1.57 -5.21
N VAL A 111 8.92 -2.02 -5.46
CA VAL A 111 8.51 -2.60 -6.74
C VAL A 111 7.29 -1.83 -7.22
N GLU A 112 7.35 -1.30 -8.44
CA GLU A 112 6.22 -0.61 -9.04
C GLU A 112 5.11 -1.62 -9.41
N VAL A 113 3.88 -1.29 -9.03
CA VAL A 113 2.69 -2.09 -9.36
C VAL A 113 2.34 -1.81 -10.81
N ARG A 114 2.27 -2.86 -11.62
CA ARG A 114 1.89 -2.71 -13.03
C ARG A 114 0.40 -2.37 -13.12
N HIS A 115 0.11 -1.20 -13.67
CA HIS A 115 -1.26 -0.85 -14.03
C HIS A 115 -1.66 -1.61 -15.29
N VAL A 116 -2.66 -2.47 -15.17
CA VAL A 116 -3.37 -2.97 -16.35
C VAL A 116 -4.38 -1.90 -16.70
N SER A 117 -4.06 -1.06 -17.69
CA SER A 117 -5.06 -0.22 -18.34
C SER A 117 -6.09 -1.16 -18.96
N LYS A 118 -7.22 -1.38 -18.29
CA LYS A 118 -8.39 -1.99 -18.93
C LYS A 118 -8.94 -0.91 -19.88
N ASN A 119 -8.56 -1.04 -21.14
CA ASN A 119 -9.15 -0.33 -22.28
C ASN A 119 -10.60 -0.78 -22.46
#